data_AF-A0A423UKF2-F1
#
_entry.id   AF-A0A423UKF2-F1
#
_cell.length_a   1.000
_cell.length_b   1.000
_cell.length_c   1.000
_cell.angle_alpha   90.00
_cell.angle_beta   90.00
_cell.angle_gamma   90.00
#
_symmetry.space_group_name_H-M   'P 1'
#
loop_
_entity.id
_entity.type
_entity.pdbx_description
1 polymer ?
#
loop_
_entity_poly.entity_id
_entity_poly.type
_entity_poly.pdbx_seq_one_letter_code
_entity_poly.pdbx_strand_id
1 'polypeptide(L)' 'MEPFDRQAQLGKRIAELREAQGLSVRRLALIVGTGYSHLAKIEKGQVDVRYSLLHRIASGLGVKVGDLADDSEQESRQ' A
#
# COMPACT_ATOMS: atom_id res chain seq x y z
N MET A 1 -1.72 -3.15 -21.45
CA MET A 1 -1.63 -2.99 -19.98
C MET A 1 -2.99 -2.48 -19.54
N GLU A 2 -3.78 -3.31 -18.88
CA GLU A 2 -5.15 -2.96 -18.49
C GLU A 2 -5.14 -2.01 -17.29
N PRO A 3 -6.05 -1.01 -17.22
CA PRO A 3 -6.06 0.06 -16.21
C PRO A 3 -6.27 -0.40 -14.75
N PHE A 4 -6.51 -1.70 -14.51
CA PHE A 4 -6.71 -2.30 -13.18
C PHE A 4 -5.42 -2.75 -12.48
N ASP A 5 -4.26 -2.60 -13.14
CA ASP A 5 -2.97 -3.10 -12.64
C ASP A 5 -2.41 -2.24 -11.48
N ARG A 6 -2.64 -0.92 -11.52
CA ARG A 6 -2.05 0.01 -10.53
C ARG A 6 -2.58 -0.18 -9.12
N GLN A 7 -3.88 -0.46 -8.94
CA GLN A 7 -4.41 -0.76 -7.61
C GLN A 7 -3.84 -2.06 -7.05
N ALA A 8 -3.66 -3.07 -7.91
CA ALA A 8 -3.07 -4.35 -7.52
C ALA A 8 -1.59 -4.20 -7.14
N GLN A 9 -0.82 -3.43 -7.91
CA GLN A 9 0.59 -3.12 -7.63
C GLN A 9 0.74 -2.35 -6.32
N LEU A 10 -0.06 -1.29 -6.12
CA LEU A 10 -0.10 -0.55 -4.87
C LEU A 10 -0.45 -1.45 -3.68
N GLY A 11 -1.49 -2.28 -3.82
CA GLY A 11 -1.92 -3.21 -2.79
C GLY A 11 -0.82 -4.20 -2.41
N LYS A 12 -0.15 -4.78 -3.41
CA LYS A 12 0.98 -5.67 -3.23
C LYS A 12 2.13 -4.97 -2.51
N ARG A 13 2.47 -3.75 -2.90
CA ARG A 13 3.54 -2.97 -2.28
C ARG A 13 3.27 -2.69 -0.79
N ILE A 14 2.03 -2.35 -0.45
CA ILE A 14 1.60 -2.17 0.94
C ILE A 14 1.77 -3.48 1.73
N ALA A 15 1.38 -4.62 1.15
CA ALA A 15 1.52 -5.92 1.79
C ALA A 15 2.99 -6.29 2.03
N GLU A 16 3.86 -6.07 1.05
CA GLU A 16 5.31 -6.34 1.16
C GLU A 16 5.96 -5.51 2.28
N LEU A 17 5.69 -4.20 2.33
CA LEU A 17 6.23 -3.32 3.38
C LEU A 17 5.68 -3.68 4.77
N ARG A 18 4.40 -4.05 4.84
CA ARG A 18 3.78 -4.54 6.06
C ARG A 18 4.47 -5.81 6.56
N GLU A 19 4.72 -6.77 5.67
CA GLU A 19 5.35 -8.06 5.99
C GLU A 19 6.82 -7.90 6.37
N ALA A 20 7.55 -7.00 5.71
CA ALA A 20 8.93 -6.64 6.06
C ALA A 20 9.04 -6.11 7.51
N GLN A 21 7.97 -5.51 8.04
CA GLN A 21 7.90 -5.04 9.43
C GLN A 21 7.31 -6.09 10.40
N GLY A 22 6.99 -7.29 9.93
CA GLY A 22 6.35 -8.33 10.75
C GLY A 22 4.93 -7.99 11.21
N LEU A 23 4.28 -7.04 10.55
CA LEU A 23 2.93 -6.61 10.92
C LEU A 23 1.88 -7.51 10.28
N SER A 24 0.88 -7.93 11.07
CA SER A 24 -0.33 -8.52 10.50
C SER A 24 -1.22 -7.43 9.90
N VAL A 25 -2.08 -7.79 8.94
CA VAL A 25 -3.07 -6.87 8.36
C VAL A 25 -3.94 -6.24 9.46
N ARG A 26 -4.32 -7.01 10.50
CA ARG A 26 -5.07 -6.46 11.65
C ARG A 26 -4.28 -5.40 12.40
N ARG A 27 -2.98 -5.60 12.62
CA ARG A 27 -2.14 -4.62 13.32
C ARG A 27 -1.96 -3.36 12.49
N LEU A 28 -1.68 -3.48 11.18
CA LEU A 28 -1.59 -2.31 10.31
C LEU A 28 -2.92 -1.55 10.25
N ALA A 29 -4.05 -2.26 10.17
CA ALA A 29 -5.37 -1.63 10.16
C ALA A 29 -5.62 -0.78 11.41
N LEU A 30 -5.22 -1.28 12.58
CA LEU A 30 -5.30 -0.53 13.85
C LEU A 30 -4.38 0.70 13.85
N ILE A 31 -3.13 0.57 13.41
CA ILE A 31 -2.16 1.67 13.34
C ILE A 31 -2.67 2.77 12.42
N VAL A 32 -3.14 2.38 11.24
CA VAL A 32 -3.67 3.31 10.24
C VAL A 32 -5.00 3.90 10.69
N GLY A 33 -5.77 3.19 11.52
CA GLY A 33 -7.12 3.57 11.97
C GLY A 33 -8.20 3.28 10.91
N THR A 34 -8.13 2.11 10.27
CA THR A 34 -9.08 1.62 9.26
C THR A 34 -9.59 0.22 9.64
N GLY A 35 -10.62 -0.26 8.94
CA GLY A 35 -11.13 -1.62 9.15
C GLY A 35 -10.23 -2.68 8.52
N TYR A 36 -10.07 -3.82 9.21
CA TYR A 36 -9.32 -4.98 8.70
C TYR A 36 -9.76 -5.39 7.29
N SER A 37 -11.07 -5.58 7.08
CA SER A 37 -11.61 -6.01 5.79
C SER A 37 -11.39 -4.99 4.69
N HIS A 38 -11.31 -3.70 5.04
CA HIS A 38 -11.02 -2.64 4.10
C HIS A 38 -9.55 -2.69 3.69
N LEU A 39 -8.63 -2.77 4.66
CA LEU A 39 -7.20 -2.89 4.38
C LEU A 39 -6.86 -4.17 3.58
N ALA A 40 -7.50 -5.30 3.90
CA ALA A 40 -7.31 -6.55 3.16
C ALA A 40 -7.78 -6.47 1.71
N LYS A 41 -8.80 -5.67 1.40
CA LYS A 41 -9.24 -5.40 0.01
C LYS A 41 -8.27 -4.47 -0.71
N ILE A 42 -7.72 -3.49 0.00
CA ILE A 42 -6.69 -2.58 -0.52
C ILE A 42 -5.43 -3.38 -0.93
N GLU A 43 -4.94 -4.27 -0.06
CA GLU A 43 -3.77 -5.10 -0.37
C GLU A 43 -3.98 -6.03 -1.58
N LYS A 44 -5.24 -6.34 -1.92
CA LYS A 44 -5.61 -7.12 -3.11
C LYS A 44 -5.91 -6.26 -4.34
N GLY A 45 -5.81 -4.94 -4.26
CA GLY A 45 -6.17 -4.01 -5.33
C GLY A 45 -7.65 -3.98 -5.67
N GLN A 46 -8.52 -4.45 -4.78
CA GLN A 46 -9.96 -4.59 -5.05
C GLN A 46 -10.77 -3.31 -4.79
N VAL A 47 -10.14 -2.28 -4.23
CA VAL A 47 -10.77 -1.01 -3.91
C VAL A 47 -9.82 0.15 -4.19
N ASP A 48 -10.39 1.27 -4.64
CA ASP A 48 -9.63 2.50 -4.78
C ASP A 48 -9.31 3.11 -3.42
N VAL A 49 -8.04 3.49 -3.26
CA VAL A 49 -7.54 4.14 -2.06
C VAL A 49 -7.59 5.64 -2.25
N ARG A 50 -8.33 6.33 -1.38
CA ARG A 50 -8.26 7.80 -1.32
C ARG A 50 -6.88 8.25 -0.89
N TYR A 51 -6.39 9.35 -1.47
CA TYR A 51 -5.08 9.91 -1.16
C TYR A 51 -4.83 10.13 0.35
N SER A 52 -5.86 10.54 1.10
CA SER A 52 -5.76 10.70 2.56
C SER A 52 -5.54 9.39 3.32
N LEU A 53 -6.13 8.28 2.85
CA LEU A 53 -5.89 6.96 3.43
C LEU A 53 -4.50 6.44 3.05
N LEU A 54 -4.06 6.70 1.83
CA LEU A 54 -2.72 6.35 1.38
C LEU A 54 -1.64 7.02 2.25
N HIS A 55 -1.80 8.30 2.58
CA HIS A 55 -0.93 9.03 3.53
C HIS A 55 -0.88 8.39 4.91
N ARG A 56 -2.03 7.95 5.43
CA ARG A 56 -2.10 7.27 6.74
C ARG A 56 -1.43 5.91 6.70
N ILE A 57 -1.58 5.16 5.61
CA ILE A 57 -0.90 3.88 5.40
C ILE A 57 0.61 4.10 5.36
N ALA A 58 1.08 5.05 4.55
CA ALA A 58 2.50 5.41 4.47
C ALA A 58 3.06 5.80 5.85
N SER A 59 2.34 6.67 6.58
CA SER A 59 2.71 7.08 7.94
C SER A 59 2.74 5.92 8.92
N GLY A 60 1.75 5.01 8.85
CA GLY A 60 1.68 3.81 9.69
C GLY A 60 2.77 2.78 9.39
N LEU A 61 3.29 2.79 8.18
CA LEU A 61 4.45 2.00 7.75
C LEU A 61 5.77 2.78 7.89
N GLY A 62 5.76 4.05 8.28
CA GLY A 62 6.97 4.87 8.38
C GLY A 62 7.68 5.14 7.05
N VAL A 63 6.97 5.09 5.92
CA VAL A 63 7.48 5.35 4.57
C VAL A 63 6.86 6.59 3.96
N LYS A 64 7.39 7.08 2.83
CA LYS A 64 6.75 8.15 2.07
C LYS A 64 5.66 7.57 1.17
N VAL A 65 4.65 8.38 0.85
CA VAL A 65 3.59 7.99 -0.10
C VAL A 65 4.16 7.60 -1.47
N GLY A 66 5.24 8.26 -1.91
CA GLY A 66 5.94 7.91 -3.15
C GLY A 66 6.45 6.47 -3.15
N ASP A 67 6.90 5.95 -2.01
CA ASP A 67 7.45 4.59 -1.90
C ASP A 67 6.37 3.49 -2.03
N LEU A 68 5.09 3.87 -1.92
CA LEU A 68 3.92 3.00 -2.10
C LEU A 68 3.45 2.97 -3.55
N ALA A 69 3.58 4.08 -4.27
CA ALA A 69 3.05 4.29 -5.61
C ALA A 69 4.14 4.25 -6.71
N ASP A 70 5.34 3.79 -6.36
CA ASP A 70 6.48 3.79 -7.27
C ASP A 70 6.31 2.67 -8.31
N ASP A 71 5.86 3.04 -9.51
CA ASP A 71 5.80 2.22 -10.74
C ASP A 71 7.21 2.09 -11.35
N SER A 72 8.22 1.81 -10.52
CA SER A 72 9.61 1.94 -10.94
C SER A 72 10.14 0.72 -11.69
N GLU A 73 9.87 0.67 -13.00
CA GLU A 73 10.97 0.62 -13.96
C GLU A 73 11.85 1.88 -13.76
N GLN A 74 12.59 1.98 -12.65
CA GLN A 74 13.70 2.93 -12.57
C GLN A 74 14.87 2.28 -13.30
N GLU A 75 14.79 2.19 -14.63
CA GLU A 75 15.96 1.91 -15.43
C GLU A 75 16.85 3.16 -15.41
N SER A 76 18.01 2.97 -14.80
CA SER A 76 19.25 3.70 -15.04
C SER A 76 19.32 5.15 -14.57
N ARG A 77 19.99 5.31 -13.43
CA ARG A 77 21.10 6.26 -13.37
C ARG A 77 21.92 6.17 -14.65
N GLN A 78 21.96 7.23 -15.46
CA GLN A 78 23.21 7.84 -15.89
C GLN A 78 22.97 9.26 -16.43
#